data_AF-A0A938T784-F1
#
_entry.id   AF-A0A938T784-F1
#
_cell.length_a   1.000
_cell.length_b   1.000
_cell.length_c   1.000
_cell.angle_alpha   90.00
_cell.angle_beta   90.00
_cell.angle_gamma   90.00
#
_symmetry.space_group_name_H-M   'P 1'
#
loop_
_entity.id
_entity.type
_entity.pdbx_description
1 polymer ?
#
loop_
_entity_poly.entity_id
_entity_poly.type
_entity_poly.pdbx_seq_one_letter_code
_entity_poly.pdbx_strand_id
1 'polypeptide(L)'
;MKTRTILLTAAVLVILLGAPLFAQSTQSGQPDIQRRLELIERGQGEAVKAELPTLMTMFQNHPGVLYLQAVLTTDGTEAAKVYQTIVDNFPKSEWADDALFKLYQYYYSIGLYKTADQKMEQLKRDFPYSTYAADQPVVEEPKVVPQEPPAVVTRPGKAERYSTVYTVQAGTFSVLQNAEELKARFERDGYTSTIFTIVNNGKKFHKVWVGEFQKQEEARRFSAEIEKKYNLQTIIVSR
;
A
#
# COMPACT_ATOMS: atom_id res chain seq x y z
N MET A 1 27.42 51.04 64.05
CA MET A 1 26.27 50.10 64.06
C MET A 1 25.38 50.49 62.89
N LYS A 2 25.07 49.70 61.86
CA LYS A 2 25.21 48.28 61.53
C LYS A 2 25.61 48.16 60.05
N THR A 3 26.45 47.18 59.80
CA THR A 3 26.95 46.66 58.52
C THR A 3 25.82 46.08 57.65
N ARG A 4 25.93 46.18 56.31
CA ARG A 4 25.83 45.02 55.40
C ARG A 4 26.16 45.35 53.94
N THR A 5 27.32 44.83 53.57
CA THR A 5 27.88 44.42 52.28
C THR A 5 26.87 43.68 51.38
N ILE A 6 26.99 43.82 50.05
CA ILE A 6 27.32 42.75 49.07
C ILE A 6 27.15 43.29 47.63
N LEU A 7 28.28 43.39 46.91
CA LEU A 7 28.35 43.35 45.44
C LEU A 7 27.92 41.95 44.97
N LEU A 8 27.04 41.87 43.97
CA LEU A 8 26.91 40.67 43.14
C LEU A 8 26.66 41.07 41.69
N THR A 9 27.62 40.67 40.87
CA THR A 9 27.75 40.78 39.41
C THR A 9 26.48 40.33 38.68
N ALA A 10 25.94 41.19 37.80
CA ALA A 10 24.90 40.79 36.86
C ALA A 10 25.49 39.85 35.81
N ALA A 11 25.18 38.55 35.93
CA ALA A 11 25.48 37.56 34.92
C ALA A 11 24.55 37.77 33.71
N VAL A 12 25.14 38.11 32.57
CA VAL A 12 24.49 38.10 31.26
C VAL A 12 24.25 36.65 30.87
N LEU A 13 23.00 36.19 30.95
CA LEU A 13 22.57 34.89 30.45
C LEU A 13 21.84 35.10 29.11
N VAL A 14 22.59 35.10 28.01
CA VAL A 14 22.04 35.00 26.66
C VAL A 14 21.64 33.54 26.45
N ILE A 15 20.38 33.22 26.74
CA ILE A 15 19.79 31.95 26.29
C ILE A 15 19.38 32.16 24.83
N LEU A 16 20.31 31.88 23.93
CA LEU A 16 20.07 31.68 22.50
C LEU A 16 19.42 30.30 22.33
N LEU A 17 18.13 30.21 22.65
CA LEU A 17 17.28 29.06 22.29
C LEU A 17 17.07 29.11 20.77
N GLY A 18 18.02 28.54 20.04
CA GLY A 18 17.85 28.16 18.65
C GLY A 18 16.79 27.06 18.56
N ALA A 19 15.52 27.47 18.55
CA ALA A 19 14.49 26.62 18.01
C ALA A 19 14.76 26.51 16.51
N PRO A 20 14.91 25.30 15.95
CA PRO A 20 14.84 25.18 14.51
C PRO A 20 13.44 25.65 14.11
N LEU A 21 13.38 26.79 13.42
CA LEU A 21 12.24 27.21 12.64
C LEU A 21 12.06 26.16 11.53
N PHE A 22 11.43 25.04 11.88
CA PHE A 22 10.67 24.30 10.90
C PHE A 22 9.47 25.18 10.59
N ALA A 23 9.67 26.09 9.64
CA ALA A 23 8.59 26.67 8.88
C ALA A 23 7.86 25.47 8.25
N GLN A 24 6.85 24.97 8.96
CA GLN A 24 5.88 24.06 8.40
C GLN A 24 5.18 24.88 7.33
N SER A 25 5.54 24.65 6.07
CA SER A 25 4.69 24.96 4.94
C SER A 25 3.31 24.41 5.29
N THR A 26 2.40 25.31 5.63
CA THR A 26 0.99 24.98 5.87
C THR A 26 0.41 24.55 4.54
N GLN A 27 0.58 23.27 4.23
CA GLN A 27 -0.04 22.64 3.08
C GLN A 27 -1.54 22.56 3.40
N SER A 28 -2.27 23.60 2.97
CA SER A 28 -3.70 23.64 2.66
C SER A 28 -4.58 22.64 3.42
N GLY A 29 -5.16 23.03 4.55
CA GLY A 29 -6.45 22.61 5.15
C GLY A 29 -6.98 21.18 5.02
N GLN A 30 -6.19 20.22 4.55
CA GLN A 30 -6.55 18.83 4.28
C GLN A 30 -5.63 17.94 5.12
N PRO A 31 -6.12 16.78 5.57
CA PRO A 31 -5.27 15.85 6.29
C PRO A 31 -4.21 15.34 5.30
N ASP A 32 -2.93 15.53 5.61
CA ASP A 32 -1.83 15.00 4.81
C ASP A 32 -1.78 13.46 4.98
N ILE A 33 -2.65 12.77 4.24
CA ILE A 33 -2.85 11.33 4.33
C ILE A 33 -1.64 10.59 3.76
N GLN A 34 -1.08 11.08 2.65
CA GLN A 34 0.03 10.44 1.98
C GLN A 34 1.24 10.32 2.91
N ARG A 35 1.62 11.41 3.59
CA ARG A 35 2.69 11.39 4.59
C ARG A 35 2.44 10.39 5.72
N ARG A 36 1.19 10.21 6.12
CA ARG A 36 0.81 9.28 7.20
C ARG A 36 0.88 7.82 6.75
N LEU A 37 0.49 7.53 5.51
CA LEU A 37 0.70 6.20 4.92
C LEU A 37 2.19 5.86 4.85
N GLU A 38 3.04 6.83 4.50
CA GLU A 38 4.50 6.64 4.50
C GLU A 38 5.05 6.32 5.89
N LEU A 39 4.55 6.98 6.95
CA LEU A 39 4.92 6.65 8.32
C LEU A 39 4.53 5.20 8.67
N ILE A 40 3.34 4.77 8.27
CA ILE A 40 2.87 3.40 8.49
C ILE A 40 3.80 2.39 7.77
N GLU A 41 4.12 2.64 6.50
CA GLU A 41 5.03 1.79 5.71
C GLU A 41 6.42 1.67 6.33
N ARG A 42 6.90 2.73 7.00
CA ARG A 42 8.18 2.76 7.72
C ARG A 42 8.12 2.08 9.09
N GLY A 43 7.01 1.44 9.44
CA GLY A 43 6.79 0.82 10.75
C GLY A 43 6.48 1.83 11.87
N GLN A 44 6.25 3.10 11.54
CA GLN A 44 5.90 4.17 12.49
C GLN A 44 4.37 4.33 12.61
N GLY A 45 3.62 3.24 12.45
CA GLY A 45 2.16 3.26 12.49
C GLY A 45 1.57 3.73 13.82
N GLU A 46 2.25 3.48 14.95
CA GLU A 46 1.82 3.92 16.27
C GLU A 46 1.75 5.45 16.40
N ALA A 47 2.66 6.18 15.74
CA ALA A 47 2.62 7.64 15.72
C ALA A 47 1.36 8.14 15.01
N VAL A 48 1.03 7.53 13.86
CA VAL A 48 -0.16 7.88 13.09
C VAL A 48 -1.44 7.50 13.84
N LYS A 49 -1.43 6.35 14.54
CA LYS A 49 -2.53 5.89 15.38
C LYS A 49 -2.83 6.85 16.53
N ALA A 50 -1.79 7.43 17.13
CA ALA A 50 -1.95 8.44 18.18
C ALA A 50 -2.58 9.75 17.65
N GLU A 51 -2.32 10.12 16.40
CA GLU A 51 -2.92 11.30 15.75
C GLU A 51 -4.36 11.07 15.25
N LEU A 52 -4.74 9.82 15.00
CA LEU A 52 -5.99 9.46 14.34
C LEU A 52 -7.24 10.05 15.01
N PRO A 53 -7.41 10.05 16.35
CA PRO A 53 -8.58 10.66 16.99
C PRO A 53 -8.72 12.16 16.68
N THR A 54 -7.61 12.89 16.64
CA THR A 54 -7.60 14.31 16.29
C THR A 54 -7.97 14.52 14.83
N LEU A 55 -7.44 13.69 13.92
CA LEU A 55 -7.79 13.75 12.49
C LEU A 55 -9.27 13.47 12.27
N MET A 56 -9.86 12.48 12.95
CA MET A 56 -11.29 12.18 12.84
C MET A 56 -12.17 13.32 13.37
N THR A 57 -11.70 14.03 14.40
CA THR A 57 -12.41 15.19 14.97
C THR A 57 -12.36 16.40 14.03
N MET A 58 -11.18 16.67 13.46
CA MET A 58 -10.95 17.83 12.59
C MET A 58 -11.50 17.63 11.18
N PHE A 59 -11.44 16.40 10.67
CA PHE A 59 -11.80 16.03 9.30
C PHE A 59 -12.86 14.92 9.32
N GLN A 60 -13.99 15.22 9.93
CA GLN A 60 -15.11 14.29 10.07
C GLN A 60 -15.52 13.75 8.70
N ASN A 61 -15.71 12.43 8.62
CA ASN A 61 -16.11 11.73 7.40
C ASN A 61 -15.19 11.96 6.18
N HIS A 62 -13.93 12.37 6.39
CA HIS A 62 -12.97 12.49 5.29
C HIS A 62 -12.52 11.09 4.83
N PRO A 63 -12.68 10.72 3.54
CA PRO A 63 -12.44 9.35 3.08
C PRO A 63 -10.99 8.89 3.29
N GLY A 64 -10.02 9.80 3.19
CA GLY A 64 -8.62 9.47 3.47
C GLY A 64 -8.32 9.24 4.95
N VAL A 65 -9.05 9.89 5.87
CA VAL A 65 -8.89 9.64 7.32
C VAL A 65 -9.53 8.31 7.69
N LEU A 66 -10.67 7.97 7.08
CA LEU A 66 -11.27 6.64 7.17
C LEU A 66 -10.33 5.58 6.60
N TYR A 67 -9.62 5.88 5.51
CA TYR A 67 -8.63 4.96 4.95
C TYR A 67 -7.47 4.71 5.93
N LEU A 68 -6.93 5.76 6.57
CA LEU A 68 -5.92 5.60 7.63
C LEU A 68 -6.43 4.77 8.80
N GLN A 69 -7.68 5.00 9.22
CA GLN A 69 -8.31 4.20 10.28
C GLN A 69 -8.33 2.72 9.89
N ALA A 70 -8.78 2.40 8.68
CA ALA A 70 -8.85 1.03 8.20
C ALA A 70 -7.46 0.37 8.11
N VAL A 71 -6.44 1.08 7.61
CA VAL A 71 -5.05 0.58 7.51
C VAL A 71 -4.44 0.29 8.89
N LEU A 72 -4.75 1.11 9.90
CA LEU A 72 -4.27 0.95 11.28
C LEU A 72 -5.09 -0.05 12.11
N THR A 73 -6.20 -0.55 11.56
CA THR A 73 -7.08 -1.51 12.25
C THR A 73 -6.52 -2.91 12.09
N THR A 74 -6.19 -3.55 13.21
CA THR A 74 -5.62 -4.92 13.22
C THR A 74 -6.65 -5.99 12.89
N ASP A 75 -7.91 -5.81 13.33
CA ASP A 75 -8.98 -6.74 13.01
C ASP A 75 -9.44 -6.54 11.57
N GLY A 76 -9.27 -7.57 10.74
CA GLY A 76 -9.61 -7.49 9.32
C GLY A 76 -11.10 -7.26 9.04
N THR A 77 -11.99 -7.73 9.92
CA THR A 77 -13.44 -7.57 9.78
C THR A 77 -13.85 -6.13 10.05
N GLU A 78 -13.29 -5.51 11.10
CA GLU A 78 -13.50 -4.10 11.39
C GLU A 78 -12.87 -3.21 10.30
N ALA A 79 -11.67 -3.53 9.84
CA ALA A 79 -11.05 -2.81 8.72
C ALA A 79 -11.92 -2.88 7.46
N ALA A 80 -12.47 -4.05 7.13
CA ALA A 80 -13.37 -4.24 6.00
C ALA A 80 -14.64 -3.39 6.09
N LYS A 81 -15.24 -3.24 7.28
CA LYS A 81 -16.40 -2.34 7.47
C LYS A 81 -16.05 -0.87 7.16
N VAL A 82 -14.86 -0.43 7.57
CA VAL A 82 -14.40 0.94 7.28
C VAL A 82 -14.12 1.13 5.79
N TYR A 83 -13.46 0.18 5.13
CA TYR A 83 -13.29 0.23 3.67
C TYR A 83 -14.63 0.23 2.93
N GLN A 84 -15.59 -0.59 3.36
CA GLN A 84 -16.94 -0.61 2.80
C GLN A 84 -17.63 0.75 2.96
N THR A 85 -17.47 1.41 4.10
CA THR A 85 -17.96 2.78 4.34
C THR A 85 -17.39 3.78 3.35
N ILE A 86 -16.11 3.64 2.97
CA ILE A 86 -15.47 4.52 1.96
C ILE A 86 -16.11 4.31 0.59
N VAL A 87 -16.27 3.05 0.20
CA VAL A 87 -16.85 2.68 -1.11
C VAL A 87 -18.30 3.15 -1.23
N ASP A 88 -19.10 3.00 -0.17
CA ASP A 88 -20.52 3.32 -0.22
C ASP A 88 -20.80 4.83 -0.17
N ASN A 89 -20.07 5.55 0.69
CA ASN A 89 -20.35 6.97 0.94
C ASN A 89 -19.47 7.91 0.12
N PHE A 90 -18.32 7.44 -0.37
CA PHE A 90 -17.37 8.25 -1.14
C PHE A 90 -16.92 7.54 -2.43
N PRO A 91 -17.85 7.05 -3.28
CA PRO A 91 -17.53 6.22 -4.45
C PRO A 91 -16.74 6.93 -5.56
N LYS A 92 -16.52 8.24 -5.46
CA LYS A 92 -15.69 9.04 -6.39
C LYS A 92 -14.40 9.54 -5.75
N SER A 93 -14.16 9.19 -4.49
CA SER A 93 -12.97 9.56 -3.76
C SER A 93 -11.73 8.91 -4.37
N GLU A 94 -10.62 9.61 -4.32
CA GLU A 94 -9.28 9.09 -4.62
C GLU A 94 -8.83 7.92 -3.71
N TRP A 95 -9.63 7.56 -2.70
CA TRP A 95 -9.41 6.46 -1.75
C TRP A 95 -10.33 5.27 -2.00
N ALA A 96 -11.30 5.40 -2.91
CA ALA A 96 -12.34 4.40 -3.12
C ALA A 96 -11.86 3.19 -3.92
N ASP A 97 -10.93 3.37 -4.87
CA ASP A 97 -10.29 2.27 -5.58
C ASP A 97 -9.35 1.47 -4.67
N ASP A 98 -8.52 2.16 -3.86
CA ASP A 98 -7.73 1.51 -2.80
C ASP A 98 -8.62 0.72 -1.83
N ALA A 99 -9.74 1.30 -1.37
CA ALA A 99 -10.68 0.63 -0.47
C ALA A 99 -11.33 -0.60 -1.12
N LEU A 100 -11.74 -0.52 -2.39
CA LEU A 100 -12.27 -1.66 -3.14
C LEU A 100 -11.23 -2.78 -3.27
N PHE A 101 -9.98 -2.43 -3.57
CA PHE A 101 -8.91 -3.42 -3.64
C PHE A 101 -8.66 -4.07 -2.27
N LYS A 102 -8.68 -3.30 -1.18
CA LYS A 102 -8.56 -3.84 0.18
C LYS A 102 -9.72 -4.77 0.55
N LEU A 103 -10.95 -4.46 0.14
CA LEU A 103 -12.10 -5.36 0.31
C LEU A 103 -11.94 -6.65 -0.49
N TYR A 104 -11.48 -6.56 -1.75
CA TYR A 104 -11.13 -7.73 -2.56
C TYR A 104 -10.11 -8.61 -1.81
N GLN A 105 -9.00 -8.03 -1.34
CA GLN A 105 -7.95 -8.76 -0.61
C GLN A 105 -8.48 -9.43 0.66
N TYR A 106 -9.33 -8.73 1.42
CA TYR A 106 -9.96 -9.27 2.63
C TYR A 106 -10.88 -10.45 2.31
N TYR A 107 -11.84 -10.28 1.40
CA TYR A 107 -12.77 -11.37 1.06
C TYR A 107 -12.06 -12.57 0.44
N TYR A 108 -11.02 -12.31 -0.34
CA TYR A 108 -10.18 -13.36 -0.89
C TYR A 108 -9.46 -14.15 0.22
N SER A 109 -8.84 -13.47 1.18
CA SER A 109 -8.06 -14.12 2.25
C SER A 109 -8.90 -14.97 3.22
N ILE A 110 -10.18 -14.65 3.38
CA ILE A 110 -11.12 -15.45 4.19
C ILE A 110 -11.92 -16.49 3.37
N GLY A 111 -11.57 -16.69 2.09
CA GLY A 111 -12.15 -17.70 1.21
C GLY A 111 -13.51 -17.35 0.61
N LEU A 112 -13.98 -16.10 0.75
CA LEU A 112 -15.23 -15.61 0.15
C LEU A 112 -14.99 -15.10 -1.28
N TYR A 113 -14.50 -15.99 -2.16
CA TYR A 113 -14.07 -15.64 -3.51
C TYR A 113 -15.15 -14.98 -4.37
N LYS A 114 -16.40 -15.46 -4.30
CA LYS A 114 -17.50 -14.83 -5.06
C LYS A 114 -17.68 -13.36 -4.68
N THR A 115 -17.55 -13.04 -3.40
CA THR A 115 -17.64 -11.66 -2.92
C THR A 115 -16.41 -10.86 -3.32
N ALA A 116 -15.21 -11.47 -3.25
CA ALA A 116 -13.98 -10.85 -3.73
C ALA A 116 -14.10 -10.48 -5.22
N ASP A 117 -14.52 -11.41 -6.07
CA ASP A 117 -14.71 -11.19 -7.51
C ASP A 117 -15.68 -10.03 -7.76
N GLN A 118 -16.79 -9.94 -7.01
CA GLN A 118 -17.70 -8.81 -7.12
C GLN A 118 -17.02 -7.46 -6.82
N LYS A 119 -16.12 -7.41 -5.82
CA LYS A 119 -15.35 -6.19 -5.50
C LYS A 119 -14.34 -5.86 -6.60
N MET A 120 -13.68 -6.86 -7.17
CA MET A 120 -12.77 -6.67 -8.30
C MET A 120 -13.50 -6.17 -9.55
N GLU A 121 -14.63 -6.78 -9.90
CA GLU A 121 -15.45 -6.34 -11.03
C GLU A 121 -16.01 -4.92 -10.82
N GLN A 122 -16.35 -4.57 -9.58
CA GLN A 122 -16.69 -3.19 -9.23
C GLN A 122 -15.52 -2.24 -9.47
N LEU A 123 -14.31 -2.61 -9.02
CA LEU A 123 -13.12 -1.79 -9.21
C LEU A 123 -12.79 -1.59 -10.69
N LYS A 124 -12.85 -2.64 -11.52
CA LYS A 124 -12.60 -2.56 -12.96
C LYS A 124 -13.60 -1.66 -13.69
N ARG A 125 -14.88 -1.74 -13.29
CA ARG A 125 -15.95 -0.93 -13.88
C ARG A 125 -15.88 0.54 -13.46
N ASP A 126 -15.71 0.79 -12.16
CA ASP A 126 -15.88 2.12 -11.59
C ASP A 126 -14.55 2.92 -11.64
N PHE A 127 -13.41 2.22 -11.66
CA PHE A 127 -12.06 2.81 -11.69
C PHE A 127 -11.16 2.13 -12.74
N PRO A 128 -11.50 2.17 -14.04
CA PRO A 128 -10.79 1.44 -15.09
C PRO A 128 -9.31 1.83 -15.26
N TYR A 129 -8.92 3.02 -14.79
CA TYR A 129 -7.53 3.50 -14.82
C TYR A 129 -6.79 3.30 -13.50
N SER A 130 -7.42 2.66 -12.51
CA SER A 130 -6.77 2.36 -11.25
C SER A 130 -5.59 1.41 -11.45
N THR A 131 -4.56 1.59 -10.63
CA THR A 131 -3.41 0.69 -10.49
C THR A 131 -3.82 -0.78 -10.32
N TYR A 132 -4.99 -1.02 -9.72
CA TYR A 132 -5.53 -2.32 -9.38
C TYR A 132 -6.50 -2.87 -10.44
N ALA A 133 -6.95 -2.03 -11.38
CA ALA A 133 -7.94 -2.39 -12.41
C ALA A 133 -7.32 -3.02 -13.65
N ALA A 134 -6.03 -2.77 -13.89
CA ALA A 134 -5.25 -3.52 -14.88
C ALA A 134 -5.30 -5.01 -14.53
N ASP A 135 -5.29 -5.88 -15.53
CA ASP A 135 -5.22 -7.34 -15.36
C ASP A 135 -3.91 -7.74 -14.66
N GLN A 136 -3.89 -7.55 -13.34
CA GLN A 136 -3.03 -8.31 -12.44
C GLN A 136 -3.49 -9.77 -12.66
N PRO A 137 -2.63 -10.69 -13.13
CA PRO A 137 -2.98 -12.10 -13.12
C PRO A 137 -3.36 -12.43 -11.68
N VAL A 138 -4.63 -12.77 -11.52
CA VAL A 138 -5.23 -13.20 -10.26
C VAL A 138 -4.21 -14.14 -9.63
N VAL A 139 -3.70 -13.79 -8.44
CA VAL A 139 -2.85 -14.70 -7.65
C VAL A 139 -3.74 -15.89 -7.41
N GLU A 140 -3.59 -16.91 -8.25
CA GLU A 140 -4.73 -17.80 -8.40
C GLU A 140 -4.92 -18.67 -7.17
N GLU A 141 -3.93 -18.86 -6.29
CA GLU A 141 -3.86 -19.98 -5.32
C GLU A 141 -4.30 -21.34 -5.93
N PRO A 142 -3.84 -22.49 -5.43
CA PRO A 142 -4.37 -23.75 -5.93
C PRO A 142 -5.84 -23.83 -5.47
N LYS A 143 -6.79 -23.59 -6.38
CA LYS A 143 -8.14 -24.13 -6.17
C LYS A 143 -7.96 -25.63 -5.99
N VAL A 144 -8.12 -26.13 -4.78
CA VAL A 144 -8.37 -27.55 -4.55
C VAL A 144 -9.76 -27.80 -5.14
N VAL A 145 -9.78 -28.07 -6.44
CA VAL A 145 -10.94 -28.61 -7.13
C VAL A 145 -10.98 -30.09 -6.74
N PRO A 146 -12.04 -30.60 -6.10
CA PRO A 146 -12.30 -32.04 -6.09
C PRO A 146 -12.35 -32.51 -7.54
N GLN A 147 -11.39 -33.32 -7.96
CA GLN A 147 -11.29 -33.82 -9.32
C GLN A 147 -12.52 -34.67 -9.65
N GLU A 148 -13.29 -34.27 -10.65
CA GLU A 148 -14.09 -35.23 -11.42
C GLU A 148 -13.24 -35.80 -12.56
N PRO A 149 -13.35 -37.11 -12.86
CA PRO A 149 -12.46 -37.80 -13.78
C PRO A 149 -12.58 -37.31 -15.24
N PRO A 150 -11.53 -37.50 -16.05
CA PRO A 150 -11.37 -36.80 -17.32
C PRO A 150 -12.26 -37.39 -18.41
N ALA A 151 -12.94 -36.51 -19.14
CA ALA A 151 -13.47 -36.81 -20.47
C ALA A 151 -12.76 -35.94 -21.52
N VAL A 152 -12.15 -36.63 -22.49
CA VAL A 152 -11.39 -36.11 -23.62
C VAL A 152 -12.29 -35.42 -24.64
N VAL A 153 -11.91 -34.22 -25.12
CA VAL A 153 -12.14 -33.81 -26.52
C VAL A 153 -10.94 -33.00 -27.03
N THR A 154 -10.33 -33.53 -28.09
CA THR A 154 -9.31 -32.90 -28.92
C THR A 154 -9.94 -31.95 -29.96
N ARG A 155 -9.27 -30.84 -30.29
CA ARG A 155 -8.82 -30.50 -31.67
C ARG A 155 -8.03 -29.17 -31.74
N PRO A 156 -7.21 -28.99 -32.81
CA PRO A 156 -6.04 -28.11 -32.82
C PRO A 156 -6.29 -26.75 -33.49
N GLY A 157 -5.52 -25.74 -33.10
CA GLY A 157 -5.52 -24.42 -33.75
C GLY A 157 -4.36 -23.53 -33.29
N LYS A 158 -3.33 -23.46 -34.15
CA LYS A 158 -2.20 -22.53 -34.29
C LYS A 158 -1.88 -21.49 -33.20
N ALA A 159 -0.56 -21.42 -32.96
CA ALA A 159 0.17 -20.47 -32.13
C ALA A 159 -0.04 -18.99 -32.49
N GLU A 160 -0.24 -18.19 -31.44
CA GLU A 160 0.33 -16.84 -31.33
C GLU A 160 1.21 -16.82 -30.07
N ARG A 161 2.53 -16.74 -30.27
CA ARG A 161 3.48 -16.54 -29.17
C ARG A 161 3.52 -15.05 -28.85
N TYR A 162 2.65 -14.60 -27.96
CA TYR A 162 3.03 -13.51 -27.06
C TYR A 162 3.96 -14.14 -26.04
N SER A 163 5.23 -13.70 -25.97
CA SER A 163 6.09 -14.06 -24.85
C SER A 163 5.62 -13.25 -23.65
N THR A 164 4.47 -13.62 -23.06
CA THR A 164 3.99 -13.02 -21.82
C THR A 164 5.06 -13.29 -20.77
N VAL A 165 5.73 -12.24 -20.32
CA VAL A 165 6.71 -12.33 -19.26
C VAL A 165 5.99 -12.03 -17.95
N TYR A 166 6.10 -12.92 -16.99
CA TYR A 166 5.59 -12.73 -15.64
C TYR A 166 6.66 -12.09 -14.77
N THR A 167 6.28 -11.17 -13.89
CA THR A 167 7.15 -10.59 -12.87
C THR A 167 6.41 -10.58 -11.54
N VAL A 168 7.13 -10.45 -10.43
CA VAL A 168 6.52 -10.34 -9.10
C VAL A 168 6.64 -8.90 -8.63
N GLN A 169 5.50 -8.23 -8.45
CA GLN A 169 5.43 -6.94 -7.78
C GLN A 169 5.54 -7.14 -6.28
N ALA A 170 6.66 -6.72 -5.70
CA ALA A 170 6.95 -6.86 -4.27
C ALA A 170 6.55 -5.63 -3.44
N GLY A 171 6.17 -4.53 -4.09
CA GLY A 171 5.66 -3.34 -3.42
C GLY A 171 5.18 -2.28 -4.39
N THR A 172 4.30 -1.40 -3.91
CA THR A 172 3.90 -0.14 -4.57
C THR A 172 4.01 0.96 -3.54
N PHE A 173 4.85 1.95 -3.80
CA PHE A 173 5.17 3.00 -2.84
C PHE A 173 4.76 4.37 -3.37
N SER A 174 4.28 5.26 -2.52
CA SER A 174 4.06 6.67 -2.89
C SER A 174 5.36 7.47 -3.01
N VAL A 175 6.45 6.97 -2.41
CA VAL A 175 7.77 7.62 -2.37
C VAL A 175 8.81 6.78 -3.09
N LEU A 176 9.56 7.42 -4.00
CA LEU A 176 10.61 6.77 -4.79
C LEU A 176 11.69 6.13 -3.90
N GLN A 177 12.13 6.82 -2.86
CA GLN A 177 13.18 6.33 -1.97
C GLN A 177 12.82 5.00 -1.29
N ASN A 178 11.56 4.83 -0.84
CA ASN A 178 11.11 3.56 -0.25
C ASN A 178 11.19 2.42 -1.29
N ALA A 179 10.84 2.71 -2.55
CA ALA A 179 10.96 1.75 -3.65
C ALA A 179 12.43 1.41 -3.96
N GLU A 180 13.33 2.41 -3.95
CA GLU A 180 14.77 2.24 -4.13
C GLU A 180 15.41 1.41 -3.01
N GLU A 181 15.00 1.61 -1.76
CA GLU A 181 15.46 0.80 -0.62
C GLU A 181 15.07 -0.67 -0.77
N LEU A 182 13.83 -0.95 -1.19
CA LEU A 182 13.38 -2.32 -1.44
C LEU A 182 14.12 -2.94 -2.63
N LYS A 183 14.27 -2.19 -3.74
CA LYS A 183 15.05 -2.61 -4.91
C LYS A 183 16.49 -2.96 -4.52
N ALA A 184 17.17 -2.07 -3.80
CA ALA A 184 18.54 -2.27 -3.35
C ALA A 184 18.67 -3.49 -2.42
N ARG A 185 17.64 -3.78 -1.61
CA ARG A 185 17.59 -4.99 -0.79
C ARG A 185 17.54 -6.25 -1.66
N PHE A 186 16.67 -6.29 -2.66
CA PHE A 186 16.59 -7.42 -3.59
C PHE A 186 17.89 -7.64 -4.37
N GLU A 187 18.50 -6.56 -4.88
CA GLU A 187 19.76 -6.65 -5.63
C GLU A 187 20.93 -7.13 -4.77
N ARG A 188 20.99 -6.70 -3.50
CA ARG A 188 21.99 -7.18 -2.53
C ARG A 188 21.89 -8.70 -2.33
N ASP A 189 20.68 -9.23 -2.36
CA ASP A 189 20.41 -10.65 -2.16
C ASP A 189 20.42 -11.44 -3.48
N GLY A 190 20.82 -10.80 -4.59
CA GLY A 190 21.04 -11.43 -5.90
C GLY A 190 19.83 -11.45 -6.83
N TYR A 191 18.72 -10.81 -6.47
CA TYR A 191 17.53 -10.76 -7.31
C TYR A 191 17.55 -9.56 -8.25
N THR A 192 17.20 -9.77 -9.51
CA THR A 192 16.97 -8.67 -10.46
C THR A 192 15.68 -7.95 -10.10
N SER A 193 15.72 -6.63 -9.91
CA SER A 193 14.53 -5.83 -9.61
C SER A 193 14.52 -4.48 -10.35
N THR A 194 13.33 -3.99 -10.66
CA THR A 194 13.10 -2.76 -11.43
C THR A 194 12.01 -1.92 -10.76
N ILE A 195 12.15 -0.60 -10.83
CA ILE A 195 11.11 0.33 -10.39
C ILE A 195 10.36 0.87 -11.60
N PHE A 196 9.04 0.74 -11.59
CA PHE A 196 8.14 1.34 -12.58
C PHE A 196 7.31 2.44 -11.92
N THR A 197 7.34 3.65 -12.47
CA THR A 197 6.58 4.78 -11.93
C THR A 197 5.30 4.98 -12.74
N ILE A 198 4.16 5.00 -12.06
CA ILE A 198 2.85 5.30 -12.64
C ILE A 198 2.28 6.57 -12.02
N VAL A 199 1.48 7.29 -12.81
CA VAL A 199 0.69 8.42 -12.32
C VAL A 199 -0.78 8.02 -12.43
N ASN A 200 -1.49 8.01 -11.31
CA ASN A 200 -2.92 7.70 -11.25
C ASN A 200 -3.61 8.75 -10.39
N ASN A 201 -4.69 9.37 -10.91
CA ASN A 201 -5.45 10.43 -10.24
C ASN A 201 -4.58 11.56 -9.65
N GLY A 202 -3.49 11.93 -10.34
CA GLY A 202 -2.55 12.96 -9.91
C GLY A 202 -1.51 12.51 -8.88
N LYS A 203 -1.61 11.29 -8.34
CA LYS A 203 -0.62 10.68 -7.45
C LYS A 203 0.41 9.86 -8.22
N LYS A 204 1.67 9.94 -7.81
CA LYS A 204 2.76 9.11 -8.32
C LYS A 204 2.90 7.87 -7.43
N PHE A 205 2.98 6.70 -8.06
CA PHE A 205 3.29 5.45 -7.38
C PHE A 205 4.49 4.77 -8.04
N HIS A 206 5.36 4.20 -7.22
CA HIS A 206 6.58 3.52 -7.60
C HIS A 206 6.44 2.03 -7.29
N LYS A 207 6.19 1.24 -8.33
CA LYS A 207 6.05 -0.22 -8.26
C LYS A 207 7.43 -0.86 -8.30
N VAL A 208 7.72 -1.74 -7.34
CA VAL A 208 8.94 -2.55 -7.34
C VAL A 208 8.62 -3.93 -7.89
N TRP A 209 9.18 -4.24 -9.05
CA TRP A 209 9.09 -5.55 -9.71
C TRP A 209 10.38 -6.33 -9.48
N VAL A 210 10.27 -7.63 -9.26
CA VAL A 210 11.40 -8.52 -8.99
C VAL A 210 11.24 -9.82 -9.78
N GLY A 211 12.33 -10.20 -10.47
CA GLY A 211 12.39 -11.37 -11.34
C GLY A 211 11.57 -11.24 -12.63
N GLU A 212 11.93 -12.04 -13.62
CA GLU A 212 11.21 -12.18 -14.88
C GLU A 212 11.10 -13.67 -15.21
N PHE A 213 9.89 -14.15 -15.49
CA PHE A 213 9.56 -15.57 -15.61
C PHE A 213 8.74 -15.82 -16.87
N GLN A 214 8.99 -16.93 -17.55
CA GLN A 214 8.22 -17.27 -18.77
C GLN A 214 6.92 -18.01 -18.43
N LYS A 215 6.81 -18.56 -17.22
CA LYS A 215 5.63 -19.29 -16.75
C LYS A 215 5.11 -18.68 -15.46
N GLN A 216 3.79 -18.52 -15.37
CA GLN A 216 3.12 -18.03 -14.17
C GLN A 216 3.44 -18.87 -12.92
N GLU A 217 3.59 -20.19 -13.07
CA GLU A 217 3.93 -21.10 -11.98
C GLU A 217 5.33 -20.83 -11.39
N GLU A 218 6.29 -20.43 -12.24
CA GLU A 218 7.63 -20.04 -11.80
C GLU A 218 7.57 -18.73 -11.00
N ALA A 219 6.81 -17.74 -11.51
CA ALA A 219 6.55 -16.50 -10.80
C ALA A 219 5.82 -16.71 -9.47
N ARG A 220 4.90 -17.68 -9.38
CA ARG A 220 4.17 -18.02 -8.15
C ARG A 220 5.07 -18.60 -7.07
N ARG A 221 5.93 -19.56 -7.43
CA ARG A 221 6.90 -20.13 -6.49
C ARG A 221 7.85 -19.07 -5.97
N PHE A 222 8.32 -18.21 -6.88
CA PHE A 222 9.18 -17.09 -6.52
C PHE A 222 8.46 -16.07 -5.62
N SER A 223 7.22 -15.73 -5.94
CA SER A 223 6.36 -14.88 -5.10
C SER A 223 6.28 -15.41 -3.66
N ALA A 224 5.94 -16.70 -3.47
CA ALA A 224 5.88 -17.31 -2.14
C ALA A 224 7.23 -17.30 -1.40
N GLU A 225 8.35 -17.47 -2.11
CA GLU A 225 9.70 -17.34 -1.54
C GLU A 225 9.95 -15.93 -1.02
N ILE A 226 9.64 -14.91 -1.84
CA ILE A 226 9.83 -13.51 -1.50
C ILE A 226 8.94 -13.11 -0.31
N GLU A 227 7.68 -13.51 -0.29
CA GLU A 227 6.75 -13.21 0.81
C GLU A 227 7.28 -13.74 2.14
N LYS A 228 7.73 -15.00 2.15
CA LYS A 228 8.29 -15.63 3.35
C LYS A 228 9.62 -15.02 3.77
N LYS A 229 10.53 -14.73 2.82
CA LYS A 229 11.88 -14.25 3.12
C LYS A 229 11.90 -12.79 3.57
N TYR A 230 11.06 -11.96 2.97
CA TYR A 230 11.05 -10.52 3.22
C TYR A 230 9.89 -10.04 4.09
N ASN A 231 8.96 -10.94 4.44
CA ASN A 231 7.72 -10.60 5.14
C ASN A 231 6.94 -9.49 4.42
N LEU A 232 6.78 -9.67 3.11
CA LEU A 232 6.08 -8.75 2.21
C LEU A 232 4.85 -9.45 1.61
N GLN A 233 3.90 -8.66 1.11
CA GLN A 233 2.86 -9.16 0.22
C GLN A 233 3.30 -8.92 -1.22
N THR A 234 3.13 -9.92 -2.08
CA THR A 234 3.50 -9.82 -3.48
C THR A 234 2.30 -10.00 -4.40
N ILE A 235 2.41 -9.49 -5.63
CA ILE A 235 1.41 -9.72 -6.67
C ILE A 235 2.13 -10.13 -7.95
N ILE A 236 1.68 -11.21 -8.58
CA ILE A 236 2.22 -11.61 -9.89
C ILE A 236 1.64 -10.65 -10.93
N VAL A 237 2.46 -10.19 -11.87
CA VAL A 237 2.08 -9.28 -12.96
C VAL A 237 2.51 -9.90 -14.28
N SER A 238 1.61 -9.98 -15.25
CA SER A 238 1.93 -10.35 -16.63
C SER A 238 2.16 -9.08 -17.46
N ARG A 239 3.22 -9.05 -18.27
CA ARG A 239 3.51 -7.98 -19.21
C ARG A 239 3.72 -8.50 -20.63
#